data_AF-A0A8T0FC70-F1
#
_entry.id   AF-A0A8T0FC70-F1
#
_cell.length_a   1.000
_cell.length_b   1.000
_cell.length_c   1.000
_cell.angle_alpha   90.00
_cell.angle_beta   90.00
_cell.angle_gamma   90.00
#
_symmetry.space_group_name_H-M   'P 1'
#
loop_
_entity.id
_entity.type
_entity.pdbx_description
1 polymer ?
#
loop_
_entity_poly.entity_id
_entity_poly.type
_entity_poly.pdbx_seq_one_letter_code
_entity_poly.pdbx_strand_id
1 'polypeptide(L)'
;MIRKLCERLLRCCCRKRGFRYKVALFIVGIVITFYLFIIILNVIENNLEEEQPIFHVYQGEPKDEKLPIIIWWTPFTGDTGSFKQCGQHTCYFTDQRKYISDSRTRAFLFYGSDFKPTDLPLPRSPSHDWGLLHEESPKNNFLFSMEKVMQLFNHTATFRRESDLPLTFQYLESLESLTSKKYFVPTTEKNEKGKILAPLVYLHSDCNTPSERDSYVEELAKYIRVDSYGKCLQNKQLPAHLSDPMKTMVSHEIFSLLSQYKFNIAFENAVCQDYITEKLWRPLTVGSVPIYFGSPRVEDWLPNLQSAILVRNFESPKKLAEYLLKLQADDAAYEQHLEHKIRGQISNKKLIDAMNDREWGINNDQSKKNFIDCFECLVCKRVAENYKRELRNSSPLKFQATLHHYGCPKPVGNFTLKEDSQNWWPELYDKAVYEAQAMENLMQRGTNYTSTDFYQEVINLLENSAVR
;
A
#
# COMPACT_ATOMS: atom_id res chain seq x y z
N MET A 1 88.72 -23.02 -30.90
CA MET A 1 87.79 -23.16 -29.75
C MET A 1 87.00 -21.87 -29.48
N ILE A 2 87.64 -20.68 -29.50
CA ILE A 2 87.02 -19.37 -29.21
C ILE A 2 85.90 -18.98 -30.21
N ARG A 3 86.04 -19.27 -31.51
CA ARG A 3 85.03 -18.95 -32.54
C ARG A 3 83.70 -19.68 -32.34
N LYS A 4 83.74 -20.95 -31.89
CA LYS A 4 82.54 -21.75 -31.57
C LYS A 4 81.85 -21.29 -30.28
N LEU A 5 82.58 -20.70 -29.34
CA LEU A 5 82.01 -20.14 -28.10
C LEU A 5 81.26 -18.82 -28.39
N CYS A 6 81.83 -17.98 -29.27
CA CYS A 6 81.24 -16.70 -29.64
C CYS A 6 79.91 -16.86 -30.41
N GLU A 7 79.83 -17.82 -31.35
CA GLU A 7 78.56 -18.11 -32.05
C GLU A 7 77.47 -18.69 -31.15
N ARG A 8 77.83 -19.48 -30.13
CA ARG A 8 76.86 -20.00 -29.13
C ARG A 8 76.33 -18.89 -28.23
N LEU A 9 77.18 -17.95 -27.81
CA LEU A 9 76.79 -16.81 -26.99
C LEU A 9 75.88 -15.82 -27.75
N LEU A 10 76.19 -15.53 -29.03
CA LEU A 10 75.35 -14.69 -29.89
C LEU A 10 73.97 -15.31 -30.14
N ARG A 11 73.89 -16.62 -30.43
CA ARG A 11 72.59 -17.32 -30.56
C ARG A 11 71.78 -17.32 -29.27
N CYS A 12 72.42 -17.44 -28.11
CA CYS A 12 71.75 -17.44 -26.80
C CYS A 12 71.22 -16.03 -26.43
N CYS A 13 71.99 -14.97 -26.72
CA CYS A 13 71.58 -13.58 -26.51
C CYS A 13 70.41 -13.15 -27.42
N CYS A 14 70.42 -13.53 -28.71
CA CYS A 14 69.29 -13.26 -29.61
C CYS A 14 68.01 -14.03 -29.21
N ARG A 15 68.14 -15.28 -28.72
CA ARG A 15 66.98 -16.08 -28.27
C ARG A 15 66.35 -15.53 -26.99
N LYS A 16 67.16 -15.03 -26.04
CA LYS A 16 66.68 -14.33 -24.83
C LYS A 16 66.04 -12.97 -25.14
N ARG A 17 66.59 -12.18 -26.10
CA ARG A 17 65.97 -10.92 -26.55
C ARG A 17 64.62 -11.16 -27.24
N GLY A 18 64.53 -12.13 -28.14
CA GLY A 18 63.28 -12.50 -28.80
C GLY A 18 62.22 -13.03 -27.83
N PHE A 19 62.61 -13.79 -26.80
CA PHE A 19 61.70 -14.26 -25.75
C PHE A 19 61.17 -13.10 -24.88
N ARG A 20 62.04 -12.17 -24.45
CA ARG A 20 61.60 -10.97 -23.71
C ARG A 20 60.68 -10.07 -24.53
N TYR A 21 60.92 -9.95 -25.84
CA TYR A 21 60.06 -9.19 -26.75
C TYR A 21 58.69 -9.86 -26.95
N LYS A 22 58.66 -11.20 -27.06
CA LYS A 22 57.41 -11.97 -27.12
C LYS A 22 56.61 -11.89 -25.81
N VAL A 23 57.27 -11.94 -24.66
CA VAL A 23 56.62 -11.75 -23.36
C VAL A 23 56.10 -10.32 -23.20
N ALA A 24 56.86 -9.31 -23.61
CA ALA A 24 56.42 -7.92 -23.60
C ALA A 24 55.19 -7.70 -24.52
N LEU A 25 55.19 -8.25 -25.74
CA LEU A 25 54.04 -8.20 -26.64
C LEU A 25 52.81 -8.93 -26.08
N PHE A 26 53.03 -10.05 -25.39
CA PHE A 26 51.95 -10.79 -24.73
C PHE A 26 51.34 -10.00 -23.55
N ILE A 27 52.17 -9.36 -22.73
CA ILE A 27 51.71 -8.49 -21.63
C ILE A 27 50.97 -7.26 -22.19
N VAL A 28 51.48 -6.63 -23.24
CA VAL A 28 50.80 -5.52 -23.92
C VAL A 28 49.45 -5.98 -24.49
N GLY A 29 49.40 -7.18 -25.08
CA GLY A 29 48.15 -7.81 -25.53
C GLY A 29 47.14 -7.98 -24.40
N ILE A 30 47.56 -8.51 -23.24
CA ILE A 30 46.71 -8.66 -22.05
C ILE A 30 46.17 -7.31 -21.57
N VAL A 31 47.05 -6.29 -21.46
CA VAL A 31 46.66 -4.96 -21.02
C VAL A 31 45.64 -4.34 -21.99
N ILE A 32 45.86 -4.47 -23.31
CA ILE A 32 44.91 -3.99 -24.32
C ILE A 32 43.58 -4.73 -24.22
N THR A 33 43.57 -6.05 -24.07
CA THR A 33 42.33 -6.82 -23.92
C THR A 33 41.58 -6.49 -22.63
N PHE A 34 42.29 -6.24 -21.54
CA PHE A 34 41.69 -5.81 -20.28
C PHE A 34 41.11 -4.40 -20.38
N TYR A 35 41.80 -3.49 -21.06
CA TYR A 35 41.33 -2.13 -21.30
C TYR A 35 40.10 -2.12 -22.23
N LEU A 36 40.10 -2.93 -23.28
CA LEU A 36 38.94 -3.14 -24.16
C LEU A 36 37.77 -3.76 -23.40
N PHE A 37 38.02 -4.71 -22.49
CA PHE A 37 36.99 -5.28 -21.64
C PHE A 37 36.39 -4.25 -20.68
N ILE A 38 37.20 -3.38 -20.07
CA ILE A 38 36.71 -2.25 -19.26
C ILE A 38 35.92 -1.26 -20.12
N ILE A 39 36.37 -0.95 -21.34
CA ILE A 39 35.61 -0.09 -22.26
C ILE A 39 34.27 -0.75 -22.61
N ILE A 40 34.26 -2.05 -22.91
CA ILE A 40 33.02 -2.79 -23.21
C ILE A 40 32.11 -2.84 -21.98
N LEU A 41 32.63 -3.06 -20.78
CA LEU A 41 31.85 -2.98 -19.54
C LEU A 41 31.28 -1.59 -19.33
N ASN A 42 32.07 -0.52 -19.49
CA ASN A 42 31.59 0.85 -19.41
C ASN A 42 30.56 1.16 -20.51
N VAL A 43 30.72 0.62 -21.72
CA VAL A 43 29.75 0.80 -22.81
C VAL A 43 28.46 0.01 -22.51
N ILE A 44 28.56 -1.19 -21.96
CA ILE A 44 27.40 -1.99 -21.53
C ILE A 44 26.70 -1.33 -20.34
N GLU A 45 27.44 -0.80 -19.37
CA GLU A 45 26.93 -0.07 -18.20
C GLU A 45 26.27 1.25 -18.62
N ASN A 46 26.85 1.98 -19.59
CA ASN A 46 26.21 3.17 -20.18
C ASN A 46 25.04 2.86 -21.12
N ASN A 47 24.94 1.65 -21.69
CA ASN A 47 23.78 1.21 -22.49
C ASN A 47 22.73 0.44 -21.66
N LEU A 48 23.03 0.18 -20.38
CA LEU A 48 22.13 -0.32 -19.35
C LEU A 48 21.72 0.82 -18.40
N GLU A 49 21.70 2.07 -18.88
CA GLU A 49 20.71 3.00 -18.36
C GLU A 49 19.35 2.36 -18.66
N GLU A 50 18.82 1.66 -17.65
CA GLU A 50 17.41 1.32 -17.59
C GLU A 50 16.64 2.56 -18.05
N GLU A 51 15.82 2.42 -19.09
CA GLU A 51 14.84 3.42 -19.45
C GLU A 51 14.00 3.68 -18.20
N GLN A 52 14.39 4.68 -17.41
CA GLN A 52 13.50 5.29 -16.46
C GLN A 52 12.24 5.63 -17.24
N PRO A 53 11.03 5.34 -16.74
CA PRO A 53 9.82 5.84 -17.38
C PRO A 53 9.82 7.36 -17.25
N ILE A 54 10.49 8.05 -18.18
CA ILE A 54 10.50 9.50 -18.29
C ILE A 54 9.10 9.90 -18.72
N PHE A 55 8.29 10.27 -17.74
CA PHE A 55 7.05 10.96 -18.00
C PHE A 55 7.35 12.42 -18.27
N HIS A 56 6.96 12.88 -19.45
CA HIS A 56 6.93 14.30 -19.71
C HIS A 56 5.64 14.89 -19.14
N VAL A 57 5.72 15.35 -17.88
CA VAL A 57 4.68 16.20 -17.29
C VAL A 57 4.86 17.60 -17.86
N TYR A 58 3.96 18.00 -18.76
CA TYR A 58 3.90 19.37 -19.24
C TYR A 58 2.79 20.12 -18.51
N GLN A 59 3.04 21.36 -18.11
CA GLN A 59 2.02 22.27 -17.58
C GLN A 59 1.48 23.15 -18.72
N GLY A 60 0.18 23.40 -18.72
CA GLY A 60 -0.47 24.26 -19.72
C GLY A 60 -1.97 24.00 -19.84
N GLU A 61 -2.64 24.74 -20.72
CA GLU A 61 -4.04 24.49 -21.07
C GLU A 61 -4.13 23.46 -22.21
N PRO A 62 -5.16 22.59 -22.21
CA PRO A 62 -5.34 21.58 -23.25
C PRO A 62 -5.77 22.26 -24.56
N LYS A 63 -4.82 22.45 -25.49
CA LYS A 63 -5.06 23.04 -26.82
C LYS A 63 -5.44 22.02 -27.89
N ASP A 64 -5.17 20.73 -27.67
CA ASP A 64 -5.55 19.66 -28.58
C ASP A 64 -7.03 19.28 -28.39
N GLU A 65 -7.83 19.44 -29.45
CA GLU A 65 -9.27 19.17 -29.46
C GLU A 65 -9.61 17.67 -29.28
N LYS A 66 -8.65 16.76 -29.43
CA LYS A 66 -8.88 15.31 -29.34
C LYS A 66 -8.35 14.68 -28.05
N LEU A 67 -7.79 15.47 -27.15
CA LEU A 67 -7.19 14.96 -25.92
C LEU A 67 -8.24 14.77 -24.81
N PRO A 68 -8.43 13.57 -24.23
CA PRO A 68 -9.35 13.37 -23.12
C PRO A 68 -8.94 14.17 -21.88
N ILE A 69 -9.92 14.84 -21.26
CA ILE A 69 -9.78 15.55 -19.99
C ILE A 69 -10.32 14.66 -18.86
N ILE A 70 -9.53 14.56 -17.80
CA ILE A 70 -9.82 13.79 -16.59
C ILE A 70 -9.73 14.76 -15.41
N ILE A 71 -10.82 14.86 -14.65
CA ILE A 71 -10.94 15.84 -13.58
C ILE A 71 -10.83 15.13 -12.23
N TRP A 72 -9.89 15.51 -11.37
CA TRP A 72 -9.96 15.20 -9.95
C TRP A 72 -11.06 16.04 -9.32
N TRP A 73 -12.25 15.45 -9.17
CA TRP A 73 -13.42 16.15 -8.67
C TRP A 73 -13.24 16.55 -7.20
N THR A 74 -12.66 15.65 -6.42
CA THR A 74 -12.10 15.94 -5.09
C THR A 74 -10.60 16.24 -5.29
N PRO A 75 -10.15 17.50 -5.12
CA PRO A 75 -8.76 17.86 -5.32
C PRO A 75 -7.85 17.04 -4.40
N PHE A 76 -6.94 16.26 -4.98
CA PHE A 76 -6.07 15.34 -4.23
C PHE A 76 -4.59 15.58 -4.54
N THR A 77 -4.24 15.71 -5.83
CA THR A 77 -2.87 15.95 -6.28
C THR A 77 -2.44 17.41 -6.15
N GLY A 78 -3.39 18.35 -6.13
CA GLY A 78 -3.11 19.80 -6.21
C GLY A 78 -2.65 20.24 -7.61
N ASP A 79 -2.73 19.35 -8.61
CA ASP A 79 -2.36 19.64 -9.98
C ASP A 79 -3.47 20.43 -10.69
N THR A 80 -3.22 21.72 -10.87
CA THR A 80 -4.14 22.61 -11.62
C THR A 80 -4.25 22.24 -13.10
N GLY A 81 -3.32 21.46 -13.66
CA GLY A 81 -3.32 21.09 -15.06
C GLY A 81 -2.02 20.44 -15.53
N SER A 82 -2.07 19.16 -15.91
CA SER A 82 -0.91 18.41 -16.37
C SER A 82 -1.24 17.45 -17.51
N PHE A 83 -0.33 17.34 -18.48
CA PHE A 83 -0.39 16.27 -19.48
C PHE A 83 0.36 15.05 -18.95
N LYS A 84 -0.26 13.87 -19.00
CA LYS A 84 0.39 12.60 -18.65
C LYS A 84 0.32 11.62 -19.81
N GLN A 85 1.47 11.07 -20.18
CA GLN A 85 1.61 10.06 -21.22
C GLN A 85 1.59 8.65 -20.61
N CYS A 86 0.53 7.91 -20.84
CA CYS A 86 0.26 6.59 -20.31
C CYS A 86 0.40 5.52 -21.40
N GLY A 87 1.65 5.19 -21.75
CA GLY A 87 1.97 4.33 -22.90
C GLY A 87 1.73 5.08 -24.21
N GLN A 88 0.82 4.56 -25.05
CA GLN A 88 0.46 5.18 -26.33
C GLN A 88 -0.67 6.23 -26.23
N HIS A 89 -1.18 6.48 -25.03
CA HIS A 89 -2.28 7.41 -24.79
C HIS A 89 -1.77 8.60 -23.98
N THR A 90 -2.21 9.79 -24.34
CA THR A 90 -1.98 11.00 -23.55
C THR A 90 -3.33 11.49 -23.06
N CYS A 91 -3.41 11.94 -21.81
CA CYS A 91 -4.59 12.59 -21.25
C CYS A 91 -4.19 13.85 -20.50
N TYR A 92 -5.15 14.76 -20.32
CA TYR A 92 -4.99 15.96 -19.51
C TYR A 92 -5.68 15.77 -18.16
N PHE A 93 -4.94 15.99 -17.08
CA PHE A 93 -5.40 15.89 -15.70
C PHE A 93 -5.51 17.27 -15.08
N THR A 94 -6.58 17.53 -14.33
CA THR A 94 -6.79 18.83 -13.67
C THR A 94 -7.74 18.66 -12.48
N ASP A 95 -7.62 19.48 -11.45
CA ASP A 95 -8.63 19.65 -10.40
C ASP A 95 -9.61 20.81 -10.68
N GLN A 96 -9.44 21.52 -11.80
CA GLN A 96 -10.25 22.67 -12.14
C GLN A 96 -11.62 22.23 -12.69
N ARG A 97 -12.65 22.33 -11.84
CA ARG A 97 -14.04 21.99 -12.20
C ARG A 97 -14.63 22.81 -13.35
N LYS A 98 -13.99 23.91 -13.78
CA LYS A 98 -14.40 24.70 -14.96
C LYS A 98 -14.46 23.87 -16.25
N TYR A 99 -13.71 22.77 -16.32
CA TYR A 99 -13.71 21.86 -17.47
C TYR A 99 -14.90 20.87 -17.50
N ILE A 100 -15.80 20.90 -16.51
CA ILE A 100 -16.96 19.98 -16.47
C ILE A 100 -17.81 20.00 -17.74
N SER A 101 -17.96 21.18 -18.36
CA SER A 101 -18.76 21.37 -19.59
C SER A 101 -17.95 21.19 -20.88
N ASP A 102 -16.65 20.88 -20.79
CA ASP A 102 -15.81 20.62 -21.95
C ASP A 102 -16.20 19.27 -22.58
N SER A 103 -16.41 19.23 -23.90
CA SER A 103 -16.81 18.02 -24.63
C SER A 103 -15.74 16.92 -24.63
N ARG A 104 -14.51 17.27 -24.24
CA ARG A 104 -13.39 16.35 -24.06
C ARG A 104 -13.33 15.76 -22.65
N THR A 105 -14.14 16.25 -21.71
CA THR A 105 -14.19 15.68 -20.36
C THR A 105 -14.83 14.30 -20.42
N ARG A 106 -14.09 13.31 -19.92
CA ARG A 106 -14.47 11.90 -20.01
C ARG A 106 -14.46 11.18 -18.68
N ALA A 107 -13.74 11.66 -17.68
CA ALA A 107 -13.75 11.02 -16.38
C ALA A 107 -13.62 12.00 -15.21
N PHE A 108 -14.19 11.58 -14.07
CA PHE A 108 -14.11 12.26 -12.78
C PHE A 108 -13.49 11.32 -11.76
N LEU A 109 -12.39 11.73 -11.14
CA LEU A 109 -11.69 10.97 -10.11
C LEU A 109 -12.06 11.49 -8.73
N PHE A 110 -12.25 10.56 -7.80
CA PHE A 110 -12.64 10.83 -6.42
C PHE A 110 -11.64 10.17 -5.48
N TYR A 111 -11.13 10.97 -4.55
CA TYR A 111 -10.45 10.52 -3.36
C TYR A 111 -11.49 10.21 -2.29
N GLY A 112 -11.56 8.95 -1.87
CA GLY A 112 -12.69 8.45 -1.09
C GLY A 112 -12.89 9.14 0.25
N SER A 113 -11.82 9.59 0.92
CA SER A 113 -11.92 10.30 2.20
C SER A 113 -12.56 11.69 2.07
N ASP A 114 -12.46 12.31 0.88
CA ASP A 114 -13.05 13.62 0.58
C ASP A 114 -14.38 13.52 -0.16
N PHE A 115 -14.82 12.31 -0.48
CA PHE A 115 -16.07 12.06 -1.20
C PHE A 115 -17.28 12.49 -0.38
N LYS A 116 -18.15 13.33 -0.97
CA LYS A 116 -19.39 13.79 -0.35
C LYS A 116 -20.58 13.46 -1.25
N PRO A 117 -21.66 12.86 -0.71
CA PRO A 117 -22.85 12.53 -1.50
C PRO A 117 -23.56 13.77 -2.04
N THR A 118 -23.25 14.97 -1.54
CA THR A 118 -23.83 16.26 -1.95
C THR A 118 -22.96 17.05 -2.91
N ASP A 119 -21.79 16.55 -3.28
CA ASP A 119 -20.85 17.22 -4.18
C ASP A 119 -20.44 16.28 -5.32
N LEU A 120 -21.29 16.19 -6.33
CA LEU A 120 -21.15 15.27 -7.46
C LEU A 120 -21.17 16.04 -8.80
N PRO A 121 -20.46 15.57 -9.83
CA PRO A 121 -20.48 16.17 -11.17
C PRO A 121 -21.76 15.77 -11.91
N LEU A 122 -22.87 16.44 -11.58
CA LEU A 122 -24.19 16.22 -12.21
C LEU A 122 -24.54 17.35 -13.21
N PRO A 123 -25.30 17.05 -14.28
CA PRO A 123 -25.78 15.73 -14.71
C PRO A 123 -24.64 14.82 -15.18
N ARG A 124 -24.73 13.52 -14.85
CA ARG A 124 -23.75 12.53 -15.32
C ARG A 124 -24.07 12.12 -16.77
N SER A 125 -23.21 12.49 -17.71
CA SER A 125 -23.27 11.99 -19.08
C SER A 125 -22.96 10.48 -19.13
N PRO A 126 -23.58 9.70 -20.04
CA PRO A 126 -23.20 8.31 -20.30
C PRO A 126 -21.74 8.12 -20.73
N SER A 127 -21.09 9.18 -21.23
CA SER A 127 -19.67 9.20 -21.59
C SER A 127 -18.73 9.55 -20.44
N HIS A 128 -19.25 9.80 -19.23
CA HIS A 128 -18.48 10.15 -18.05
C HIS A 128 -18.23 8.92 -17.17
N ASP A 129 -16.97 8.48 -17.13
CA ASP A 129 -16.49 7.46 -16.21
C ASP A 129 -16.15 8.08 -14.85
N TRP A 130 -16.42 7.35 -13.76
CA TRP A 130 -16.03 7.75 -12.41
C TRP A 130 -14.93 6.83 -11.89
N GLY A 131 -13.86 7.39 -11.34
CA GLY A 131 -12.77 6.65 -10.71
C GLY A 131 -12.72 6.88 -9.20
N LEU A 132 -12.57 5.82 -8.41
CA LEU A 132 -12.36 5.88 -6.95
C LEU A 132 -10.94 5.50 -6.59
N LEU A 133 -10.19 6.40 -5.96
CA LEU A 133 -8.98 6.10 -5.22
C LEU A 133 -9.30 6.17 -3.73
N HIS A 134 -9.20 5.05 -3.02
CA HIS A 134 -9.50 5.01 -1.60
C HIS A 134 -8.80 3.86 -0.87
N GLU A 135 -7.74 4.22 -0.15
CA GLU A 135 -6.89 3.32 0.60
C GLU A 135 -7.28 3.17 2.08
N GLU A 136 -8.21 3.99 2.55
CA GLU A 136 -8.62 4.08 3.95
C GLU A 136 -9.79 3.15 4.29
N SER A 137 -9.89 2.84 5.57
CA SER A 137 -10.92 1.95 6.11
C SER A 137 -12.35 2.54 5.98
N PRO A 138 -13.40 1.71 6.08
CA PRO A 138 -14.79 2.18 6.07
C PRO A 138 -15.12 3.14 7.22
N LYS A 139 -14.25 3.25 8.24
CA LYS A 139 -14.34 4.29 9.27
C LYS A 139 -14.43 5.70 8.66
N ASN A 140 -13.68 5.94 7.58
CA ASN A 140 -13.67 7.24 6.91
C ASN A 140 -14.93 7.46 6.09
N ASN A 141 -15.43 6.40 5.43
CA ASN A 141 -16.64 6.50 4.63
C ASN A 141 -17.35 5.13 4.44
N PHE A 142 -18.45 4.91 5.16
CA PHE A 142 -19.24 3.68 5.04
C PHE A 142 -20.01 3.58 3.72
N LEU A 143 -20.19 4.67 2.96
CA LEU A 143 -20.95 4.65 1.70
C LEU A 143 -20.37 3.66 0.70
N PHE A 144 -19.04 3.51 0.64
CA PHE A 144 -18.38 2.55 -0.24
C PHE A 144 -18.59 1.08 0.17
N SER A 145 -19.22 0.83 1.32
CA SER A 145 -19.71 -0.50 1.69
C SER A 145 -21.12 -0.79 1.17
N MET A 146 -21.75 0.18 0.49
CA MET A 146 -23.08 0.05 -0.11
C MET A 146 -22.97 -0.20 -1.60
N GLU A 147 -23.67 -1.24 -2.08
CA GLU A 147 -23.60 -1.65 -3.49
C GLU A 147 -24.01 -0.52 -4.44
N LYS A 148 -25.07 0.20 -4.10
CA LYS A 148 -25.59 1.35 -4.87
C LYS A 148 -24.55 2.44 -5.11
N VAL A 149 -23.65 2.66 -4.15
CA VAL A 149 -22.58 3.67 -4.27
C VAL A 149 -21.39 3.09 -5.02
N MET A 150 -20.98 1.85 -4.72
CA MET A 150 -19.85 1.22 -5.41
C MET A 150 -20.10 1.07 -6.91
N GLN A 151 -21.33 0.73 -7.33
CA GLN A 151 -21.69 0.58 -8.74
C GLN A 151 -21.65 1.89 -9.53
N LEU A 152 -21.47 3.05 -8.89
CA LEU A 152 -21.27 4.34 -9.56
C LEU A 152 -19.88 4.44 -10.19
N PHE A 153 -18.89 3.72 -9.66
CA PHE A 153 -17.51 3.82 -10.12
C PHE A 153 -17.21 2.81 -11.22
N ASN A 154 -16.49 3.27 -12.24
CA ASN A 154 -16.02 2.46 -13.36
C ASN A 154 -14.60 1.96 -13.13
N HIS A 155 -13.82 2.67 -12.32
CA HIS A 155 -12.41 2.36 -12.05
C HIS A 155 -12.13 2.49 -10.56
N THR A 156 -11.33 1.59 -10.01
CA THR A 156 -11.08 1.53 -8.57
C THR A 156 -9.61 1.27 -8.25
N ALA A 157 -9.06 2.03 -7.31
CA ALA A 157 -7.81 1.74 -6.63
C ALA A 157 -8.08 1.73 -5.13
N THR A 158 -8.15 0.55 -4.53
CA THR A 158 -8.48 0.39 -3.10
C THR A 158 -7.60 -0.69 -2.46
N PHE A 159 -7.69 -0.86 -1.14
CA PHE A 159 -6.98 -1.95 -0.46
C PHE A 159 -7.42 -3.37 -0.88
N ARG A 160 -8.56 -3.53 -1.58
CA ARG A 160 -9.05 -4.84 -2.03
C ARG A 160 -8.22 -5.38 -3.18
N ARG A 161 -7.86 -6.67 -3.11
CA ARG A 161 -7.13 -7.36 -4.18
C ARG A 161 -7.92 -7.48 -5.47
N GLU A 162 -9.26 -7.39 -5.37
CA GLU A 162 -10.16 -7.44 -6.52
C GLU A 162 -10.40 -6.06 -7.16
N SER A 163 -9.86 -4.96 -6.61
CA SER A 163 -9.97 -3.64 -7.25
C SER A 163 -9.16 -3.59 -8.57
N ASP A 164 -9.49 -2.64 -9.46
CA ASP A 164 -8.83 -2.57 -10.76
C ASP A 164 -7.33 -2.27 -10.66
N LEU A 165 -6.93 -1.50 -9.63
CA LEU A 165 -5.56 -1.29 -9.21
C LEU A 165 -5.44 -1.55 -7.70
N PRO A 166 -5.12 -2.79 -7.29
CA PRO A 166 -5.00 -3.13 -5.88
C PRO A 166 -3.91 -2.36 -5.15
N LEU A 167 -4.27 -1.78 -4.00
CA LEU A 167 -3.39 -1.10 -3.04
C LEU A 167 -3.12 -1.94 -1.78
N THR A 168 -3.42 -3.24 -1.84
CA THR A 168 -3.28 -4.20 -0.71
C THR A 168 -1.91 -4.17 -0.03
N PHE A 169 -0.85 -3.81 -0.77
CA PHE A 169 0.53 -3.79 -0.28
C PHE A 169 1.12 -2.39 -0.13
N GLN A 170 0.31 -1.34 -0.03
CA GLN A 170 0.83 0.03 -0.02
C GLN A 170 1.70 0.37 1.20
N TYR A 171 1.66 -0.48 2.23
CA TYR A 171 2.46 -0.34 3.44
C TYR A 171 3.58 -1.39 3.54
N LEU A 172 3.78 -2.20 2.49
CA LEU A 172 4.88 -3.15 2.38
C LEU A 172 5.87 -2.64 1.32
N GLU A 173 7.03 -2.16 1.76
CA GLU A 173 8.04 -1.58 0.87
C GLU A 173 8.57 -2.59 -0.15
N SER A 174 9.12 -3.71 0.33
CA SER A 174 9.71 -4.76 -0.51
C SER A 174 9.67 -6.12 0.19
N LEU A 175 9.94 -7.20 -0.54
CA LEU A 175 10.16 -8.52 0.08
C LEU A 175 11.43 -8.53 0.95
N GLU A 176 12.41 -7.68 0.63
CA GLU A 176 13.63 -7.53 1.42
C GLU A 176 13.33 -6.95 2.81
N SER A 177 12.37 -6.03 2.95
CA SER A 177 12.04 -5.45 4.27
C SER A 177 11.60 -6.52 5.28
N LEU A 178 10.94 -7.58 4.80
CA LEU A 178 10.52 -8.72 5.62
C LEU A 178 11.70 -9.61 6.02
N THR A 179 12.75 -9.73 5.21
CA THR A 179 13.88 -10.65 5.47
C THR A 179 15.12 -9.98 6.04
N SER A 180 15.30 -8.68 5.79
CA SER A 180 16.45 -7.88 6.21
C SER A 180 16.60 -7.82 7.73
N LYS A 181 17.82 -7.98 8.25
CA LYS A 181 18.10 -7.88 9.69
C LYS A 181 18.42 -6.45 10.16
N LYS A 182 18.19 -5.42 9.32
CA LYS A 182 18.52 -4.00 9.62
C LYS A 182 18.07 -3.52 10.99
N TYR A 183 16.86 -3.89 11.43
CA TYR A 183 16.30 -3.53 12.74
C TYR A 183 16.09 -4.73 13.67
N PHE A 184 16.53 -5.92 13.25
CA PHE A 184 16.23 -7.14 13.97
C PHE A 184 17.02 -7.22 15.29
N VAL A 185 16.30 -7.31 16.40
CA VAL A 185 16.88 -7.55 17.74
C VAL A 185 16.79 -9.05 18.05
N PRO A 186 17.91 -9.74 18.35
CA PRO A 186 17.90 -11.16 18.69
C PRO A 186 17.03 -11.48 19.90
N THR A 187 16.43 -12.68 19.95
CA THR A 187 15.54 -13.11 21.04
C THR A 187 16.18 -13.00 22.41
N THR A 188 17.47 -13.34 22.53
CA THR A 188 18.25 -13.21 23.77
C THR A 188 18.30 -11.77 24.28
N GLU A 189 18.47 -10.79 23.39
CA GLU A 189 18.45 -9.38 23.75
C GLU A 189 17.03 -8.91 24.10
N LYS A 190 16.00 -9.38 23.38
CA LYS A 190 14.59 -9.12 23.73
C LYS A 190 14.25 -9.65 25.13
N ASN A 191 14.79 -10.79 25.53
CA ASN A 191 14.61 -11.36 26.87
C ASN A 191 15.19 -10.45 27.96
N GLU A 192 16.41 -9.94 27.76
CA GLU A 192 17.04 -9.00 28.69
C GLU A 192 16.24 -7.70 28.80
N LYS A 193 15.79 -7.14 27.67
CA LYS A 193 14.93 -5.94 27.66
C LYS A 193 13.56 -6.20 28.29
N GLY A 194 13.01 -7.40 28.14
CA GLY A 194 11.74 -7.83 28.72
C GLY A 194 11.71 -7.90 30.26
N LYS A 195 12.88 -7.79 30.92
CA LYS A 195 12.96 -7.57 32.38
C LYS A 195 12.42 -6.20 32.80
N ILE A 196 12.44 -5.23 31.88
CA ILE A 196 11.98 -3.85 32.10
C ILE A 196 10.72 -3.58 31.28
N LEU A 197 10.78 -3.86 29.98
CA LEU A 197 9.67 -3.63 29.03
C LEU A 197 8.54 -4.62 29.26
N ALA A 198 7.32 -4.24 28.89
CA ALA A 198 6.22 -5.19 28.75
C ALA A 198 6.49 -6.18 27.60
N PRO A 199 5.89 -7.38 27.62
CA PRO A 199 5.99 -8.30 26.48
C PRO A 199 5.31 -7.78 25.21
N LEU A 200 4.25 -6.97 25.37
CA LEU A 200 3.45 -6.39 24.29
C LEU A 200 3.67 -4.88 24.22
N VAL A 201 3.77 -4.36 23.00
CA VAL A 201 3.68 -2.91 22.70
C VAL A 201 2.41 -2.58 21.91
N TYR A 202 1.77 -1.47 22.28
CA TYR A 202 0.64 -0.86 21.58
C TYR A 202 1.01 0.55 21.12
N LEU A 203 0.90 0.83 19.81
CA LEU A 203 1.29 2.11 19.22
C LEU A 203 0.18 2.61 18.30
N HIS A 204 -0.91 3.06 18.92
CA HIS A 204 -2.13 3.46 18.24
C HIS A 204 -2.62 4.81 18.75
N SER A 205 -2.94 5.71 17.83
CA SER A 205 -3.35 7.09 18.14
C SER A 205 -4.75 7.45 17.63
N ASP A 206 -5.37 6.54 16.86
CA ASP A 206 -6.73 6.65 16.39
C ASP A 206 -7.63 5.77 17.28
N CYS A 207 -8.28 6.36 18.27
CA CYS A 207 -9.05 5.60 19.27
C CYS A 207 -10.53 5.49 18.86
N ASN A 208 -11.29 4.67 19.57
CA ASN A 208 -12.73 4.48 19.34
C ASN A 208 -13.02 4.12 17.88
N THR A 209 -12.55 2.94 17.46
CA THR A 209 -12.63 2.51 16.06
C THR A 209 -13.72 1.47 15.85
N PRO A 210 -14.23 1.28 14.61
CA PRO A 210 -15.21 0.23 14.30
C PRO A 210 -14.82 -1.18 14.76
N SER A 211 -13.52 -1.45 14.85
CA SER A 211 -12.99 -2.74 15.34
C SER A 211 -13.09 -2.94 16.85
N GLU A 212 -13.42 -1.91 17.64
CA GLU A 212 -13.38 -1.90 19.12
C GLU A 212 -12.04 -2.38 19.71
N ARG A 213 -10.96 -2.22 18.95
CA ARG A 213 -9.62 -2.70 19.32
C ARG A 213 -9.16 -2.24 20.70
N ASP A 214 -9.53 -1.03 21.11
CA ASP A 214 -9.10 -0.46 22.39
C ASP A 214 -9.72 -1.25 23.55
N SER A 215 -11.02 -1.53 23.50
CA SER A 215 -11.72 -2.36 24.50
C SER A 215 -11.14 -3.77 24.60
N TYR A 216 -10.72 -4.37 23.47
CA TYR A 216 -10.01 -5.64 23.48
C TYR A 216 -8.66 -5.56 24.20
N VAL A 217 -7.86 -4.54 23.88
CA VAL A 217 -6.52 -4.35 24.48
C VAL A 217 -6.64 -4.04 25.97
N GLU A 218 -7.64 -3.28 26.40
CA GLU A 218 -7.90 -3.01 27.81
C GLU A 218 -8.23 -4.31 28.58
N GLU A 219 -9.05 -5.19 28.03
CA GLU A 219 -9.33 -6.50 28.64
C GLU A 219 -8.09 -7.42 28.63
N LEU A 220 -7.32 -7.42 27.54
CA LEU A 220 -6.05 -8.18 27.44
C LEU A 220 -5.03 -7.74 28.50
N ALA A 221 -4.93 -6.42 28.75
CA ALA A 221 -3.98 -5.83 29.69
C ALA A 221 -4.18 -6.28 31.15
N LYS A 222 -5.34 -6.88 31.48
CA LYS A 222 -5.61 -7.48 32.80
C LYS A 222 -4.84 -8.79 33.03
N TYR A 223 -4.42 -9.46 31.95
CA TYR A 223 -3.80 -10.78 32.00
C TYR A 223 -2.33 -10.78 31.57
N ILE A 224 -1.87 -9.76 30.84
CA ILE A 224 -0.48 -9.59 30.41
C ILE A 224 -0.12 -8.10 30.33
N ARG A 225 1.11 -7.73 30.69
CA ARG A 225 1.55 -6.33 30.64
C ARG A 225 1.58 -5.82 29.19
N VAL A 226 1.11 -4.59 28.98
CA VAL A 226 1.12 -3.88 27.70
C VAL A 226 1.73 -2.49 27.90
N ASP A 227 2.75 -2.15 27.14
CA ASP A 227 3.30 -0.80 27.07
C ASP A 227 2.62 -0.06 25.90
N SER A 228 1.84 0.98 26.20
CA SER A 228 1.12 1.78 25.21
C SER A 228 1.70 3.17 25.07
N TYR A 229 2.19 3.47 23.86
CA TYR A 229 2.90 4.71 23.52
C TYR A 229 2.07 5.70 22.70
N GLY A 230 1.05 5.21 22.01
CA GLY A 230 0.15 6.06 21.23
C GLY A 230 -0.86 6.80 22.12
N LYS A 231 -1.78 7.56 21.53
CA LYS A 231 -2.81 8.28 22.29
C LYS A 231 -3.82 7.35 22.97
N CYS A 232 -4.00 6.12 22.46
CA CYS A 232 -4.98 5.18 22.98
C CYS A 232 -4.42 4.36 24.14
N LEU A 233 -5.15 4.27 25.25
CA LEU A 233 -4.74 3.55 26.47
C LEU A 233 -3.33 3.93 26.96
N GLN A 234 -2.93 5.19 26.75
CA GLN A 234 -1.55 5.61 26.92
C GLN A 234 -1.05 5.39 28.36
N ASN A 235 0.04 4.64 28.50
CA ASN A 235 0.72 4.43 29.79
C ASN A 235 2.25 4.61 29.70
N LYS A 236 2.77 4.86 28.51
CA LYS A 236 4.14 5.26 28.22
C LYS A 236 4.14 6.53 27.36
N GLN A 237 5.20 7.31 27.49
CA GLN A 237 5.41 8.51 26.69
C GLN A 237 6.40 8.22 25.56
N LEU A 238 6.09 8.68 24.36
CA LEU A 238 7.07 8.81 23.29
C LEU A 238 7.88 10.09 23.50
N PRO A 239 9.17 10.10 23.09
CA PRO A 239 9.90 11.33 22.87
C PRO A 239 9.10 12.30 21.99
N ALA A 240 9.11 13.60 22.30
CA ALA A 240 8.28 14.59 21.60
C ALA A 240 8.48 14.59 20.07
N HIS A 241 9.71 14.34 19.59
CA HIS A 241 10.02 14.26 18.16
C HIS A 241 9.40 13.04 17.45
N LEU A 242 8.91 12.04 18.21
CA LEU A 242 8.21 10.85 17.71
C LEU A 242 6.69 10.92 17.90
N SER A 243 6.18 12.05 18.39
CA SER A 243 4.76 12.19 18.74
C SER A 243 3.84 12.42 17.53
N ASP A 244 4.40 12.85 16.40
CA ASP A 244 3.68 13.10 15.15
C ASP A 244 3.71 11.84 14.25
N PRO A 245 2.61 11.05 14.18
CA PRO A 245 2.60 9.80 13.42
C PRO A 245 2.80 10.02 11.93
N MET A 246 2.35 11.16 11.38
CA MET A 246 2.47 11.46 9.95
C MET A 246 3.92 11.57 9.50
N LYS A 247 4.84 11.93 10.41
CA LYS A 247 6.27 12.07 10.12
C LYS A 247 7.09 10.86 10.54
N THR A 248 6.59 10.07 11.48
CA THR A 248 7.43 9.13 12.24
C THR A 248 6.99 7.67 12.09
N MET A 249 5.84 7.40 11.47
CA MET A 249 5.26 6.04 11.36
C MET A 249 6.19 4.98 10.76
N VAL A 250 7.18 5.39 9.97
CA VAL A 250 8.20 4.53 9.35
C VAL A 250 9.63 4.98 9.67
N SER A 251 9.83 5.76 10.74
CA SER A 251 11.15 6.27 11.12
C SER A 251 12.03 5.18 11.75
N HIS A 252 13.34 5.38 11.63
CA HIS A 252 14.35 4.51 12.24
C HIS A 252 14.15 4.36 13.75
N GLU A 253 13.76 5.44 14.44
CA GLU A 253 13.54 5.47 15.88
C GLU A 253 12.30 4.68 16.30
N ILE A 254 11.20 4.78 15.55
CA ILE A 254 10.01 3.95 15.79
C ILE A 254 10.34 2.47 15.54
N PHE A 255 11.06 2.16 14.47
CA PHE A 255 11.48 0.77 14.23
C PHE A 255 12.42 0.25 15.32
N SER A 256 13.36 1.08 15.78
CA SER A 256 14.24 0.77 16.90
C SER A 256 13.47 0.58 18.21
N LEU A 257 12.40 1.33 18.47
CA LEU A 257 11.54 1.12 19.65
C LEU A 257 10.82 -0.23 19.58
N LEU A 258 10.15 -0.51 18.45
CA LEU A 258 9.27 -1.67 18.31
C LEU A 258 10.02 -3.00 18.16
N SER A 259 11.23 -2.96 17.60
CA SER A 259 12.10 -4.13 17.48
C SER A 259 12.46 -4.76 18.82
N GLN A 260 12.46 -3.97 19.91
CA GLN A 260 12.82 -4.41 21.24
C GLN A 260 11.77 -5.30 21.91
N TYR A 261 10.52 -5.25 21.44
CA TYR A 261 9.42 -6.03 21.99
C TYR A 261 9.33 -7.41 21.33
N LYS A 262 8.91 -8.43 22.08
CA LYS A 262 8.56 -9.74 21.50
C LYS A 262 7.30 -9.63 20.64
N PHE A 263 6.27 -8.98 21.18
CA PHE A 263 4.96 -8.89 20.54
C PHE A 263 4.54 -7.44 20.29
N ASN A 264 4.00 -7.19 19.11
CA ASN A 264 3.41 -5.90 18.73
C ASN A 264 1.93 -6.11 18.49
N ILE A 265 1.07 -5.34 19.16
CA ILE A 265 -0.36 -5.38 18.90
C ILE A 265 -0.62 -4.68 17.55
N ALA A 266 -1.10 -5.44 16.58
CA ALA A 266 -1.25 -5.06 15.17
C ALA A 266 -2.74 -5.03 14.79
N PHE A 267 -3.53 -4.22 15.48
CA PHE A 267 -4.98 -4.18 15.31
C PHE A 267 -5.40 -3.07 14.34
N GLU A 268 -6.07 -3.43 13.25
CA GLU A 268 -6.68 -2.49 12.30
C GLU A 268 -7.84 -1.71 12.93
N ASN A 269 -8.19 -0.56 12.37
CA ASN A 269 -9.33 0.23 12.88
C ASN A 269 -10.69 -0.32 12.40
N ALA A 270 -10.71 -1.15 11.36
CA ALA A 270 -11.90 -1.85 10.88
C ALA A 270 -11.53 -3.27 10.43
N VAL A 271 -12.51 -4.17 10.48
CA VAL A 271 -12.41 -5.54 9.97
C VAL A 271 -12.93 -5.55 8.53
N CYS A 272 -12.02 -5.70 7.57
CA CYS A 272 -12.40 -5.77 6.16
C CYS A 272 -11.45 -6.68 5.39
N GLN A 273 -11.95 -7.35 4.35
CA GLN A 273 -11.11 -8.19 3.50
C GLN A 273 -9.99 -7.35 2.90
N ASP A 274 -8.76 -7.87 2.92
CA ASP A 274 -7.54 -7.20 2.42
C ASP A 274 -7.20 -5.81 2.98
N TYR A 275 -7.93 -5.28 3.96
CA TYR A 275 -7.51 -4.09 4.68
C TYR A 275 -6.38 -4.43 5.65
N ILE A 276 -5.15 -4.27 5.16
CA ILE A 276 -3.91 -4.61 5.85
C ILE A 276 -2.99 -3.41 5.75
N THR A 277 -2.63 -2.85 6.89
CA THR A 277 -1.89 -1.60 6.95
C THR A 277 -0.47 -1.78 7.49
N GLU A 278 0.22 -0.68 7.73
CA GLU A 278 1.53 -0.67 8.38
C GLU A 278 1.51 -1.39 9.73
N LYS A 279 0.35 -1.54 10.37
CA LYS A 279 0.19 -2.21 11.67
C LYS A 279 0.63 -3.66 11.61
N LEU A 280 0.35 -4.37 10.50
CA LEU A 280 0.87 -5.72 10.27
C LEU A 280 2.33 -5.67 9.81
N TRP A 281 2.64 -4.83 8.84
CA TRP A 281 3.94 -4.88 8.17
C TRP A 281 5.09 -4.39 9.05
N ARG A 282 4.87 -3.37 9.88
CA ARG A 282 5.88 -2.79 10.77
C ARG A 282 6.52 -3.83 11.70
N PRO A 283 5.76 -4.63 12.49
CA PRO A 283 6.37 -5.65 13.33
C PRO A 283 7.10 -6.75 12.55
N LEU A 284 6.55 -7.19 11.41
CA LEU A 284 7.25 -8.14 10.53
C LEU A 284 8.59 -7.59 10.03
N THR A 285 8.61 -6.32 9.61
CA THR A 285 9.81 -5.62 9.15
C THR A 285 10.89 -5.51 10.23
N VAL A 286 10.52 -5.30 11.50
CA VAL A 286 11.50 -5.19 12.60
C VAL A 286 11.81 -6.53 13.28
N GLY A 287 11.16 -7.61 12.87
CA GLY A 287 11.33 -8.95 13.45
C GLY A 287 10.75 -9.09 14.85
N SER A 288 9.59 -8.46 15.07
CA SER A 288 8.71 -8.69 16.22
C SER A 288 7.45 -9.41 15.76
N VAL A 289 6.81 -10.19 16.63
CA VAL A 289 5.64 -10.99 16.24
C VAL A 289 4.37 -10.14 16.34
N PRO A 290 3.65 -9.87 15.24
CA PRO A 290 2.35 -9.20 15.30
C PRO A 290 1.28 -10.05 15.98
N ILE A 291 0.55 -9.45 16.92
CA ILE A 291 -0.75 -9.93 17.40
C ILE A 291 -1.79 -9.24 16.53
N TYR A 292 -2.34 -9.96 15.55
CA TYR A 292 -3.11 -9.35 14.47
C TYR A 292 -4.62 -9.51 14.63
N PHE A 293 -5.32 -8.41 14.40
CA PHE A 293 -6.78 -8.35 14.30
C PHE A 293 -7.17 -7.31 13.24
N GLY A 294 -7.97 -7.69 12.25
CA GLY A 294 -8.21 -6.88 11.06
C GLY A 294 -8.74 -7.74 9.93
N SER A 295 -7.99 -7.83 8.83
CA SER A 295 -8.39 -8.62 7.66
C SER A 295 -8.64 -10.10 7.97
N PRO A 296 -9.82 -10.64 7.61
CA PRO A 296 -10.08 -12.08 7.67
C PRO A 296 -9.23 -12.91 6.69
N ARG A 297 -8.57 -12.27 5.72
CA ARG A 297 -7.75 -12.93 4.69
C ARG A 297 -6.25 -12.71 4.87
N VAL A 298 -5.81 -12.25 6.04
CA VAL A 298 -4.41 -11.88 6.30
C VAL A 298 -3.42 -13.02 6.03
N GLU A 299 -3.78 -14.27 6.26
CA GLU A 299 -2.91 -15.44 6.05
C GLU A 299 -2.49 -15.60 4.59
N ASP A 300 -3.29 -15.09 3.64
CA ASP A 300 -2.93 -15.08 2.23
C ASP A 300 -1.63 -14.29 1.99
N TRP A 301 -1.27 -13.38 2.90
CA TRP A 301 -0.22 -12.38 2.73
C TRP A 301 0.88 -12.44 3.79
N LEU A 302 0.80 -13.35 4.75
CA LEU A 302 1.87 -13.52 5.73
C LEU A 302 3.12 -14.13 5.06
N PRO A 303 4.35 -13.72 5.42
CA PRO A 303 5.57 -14.32 4.86
C PRO A 303 5.70 -15.83 5.16
N ASN A 304 5.14 -16.28 6.29
CA ASN A 304 4.84 -17.68 6.57
C ASN A 304 3.59 -17.76 7.47
N LEU A 305 2.94 -18.92 7.54
CA LEU A 305 1.67 -19.06 8.28
C LEU A 305 1.80 -18.85 9.80
N GLN A 306 3.01 -18.96 10.36
CA GLN A 306 3.27 -18.70 11.76
C GLN A 306 3.68 -17.23 12.01
N SER A 307 3.91 -16.38 11.00
CA SER A 307 4.54 -15.09 11.24
C SER A 307 3.65 -14.07 11.95
N ALA A 308 2.39 -14.40 12.22
CA ALA A 308 1.47 -13.60 13.02
C ALA A 308 0.64 -14.48 13.95
N ILE A 309 0.26 -13.93 15.10
CA ILE A 309 -0.67 -14.54 16.04
C ILE A 309 -2.04 -13.90 15.82
N LEU A 310 -3.00 -14.68 15.32
CA LEU A 310 -4.31 -14.18 14.92
C LEU A 310 -5.29 -14.21 16.09
N VAL A 311 -5.82 -13.04 16.47
CA VAL A 311 -6.71 -12.90 17.63
C VAL A 311 -7.94 -13.80 17.53
N ARG A 312 -8.52 -13.92 16.34
CA ARG A 312 -9.71 -14.76 16.09
C ARG A 312 -9.53 -16.26 16.37
N ASN A 313 -8.29 -16.72 16.55
CA ASN A 313 -7.99 -18.11 16.90
C ASN A 313 -8.09 -18.36 18.42
N PHE A 314 -8.41 -17.34 19.21
CA PHE A 314 -8.52 -17.44 20.67
C PHE A 314 -9.93 -17.10 21.11
N GLU A 315 -10.47 -17.90 22.03
CA GLU A 315 -11.81 -17.73 22.59
C GLU A 315 -11.97 -16.44 23.41
N SER A 316 -10.88 -15.90 23.95
CA SER A 316 -10.90 -14.69 24.79
C SER A 316 -9.52 -14.02 24.88
N PRO A 317 -9.47 -12.72 25.27
CA PRO A 317 -8.20 -12.05 25.59
C PRO A 317 -7.36 -12.79 26.64
N LYS A 318 -8.00 -13.45 27.62
CA LYS A 318 -7.32 -14.27 28.61
C LYS A 318 -6.60 -15.47 27.99
N LYS A 319 -7.25 -16.19 27.07
CA LYS A 319 -6.64 -17.33 26.37
C LYS A 319 -5.49 -16.91 25.47
N LEU A 320 -5.61 -15.74 24.83
CA LEU A 320 -4.49 -15.14 24.11
C LEU A 320 -3.32 -14.83 25.06
N ALA A 321 -3.57 -14.17 26.20
CA ALA A 321 -2.51 -13.88 27.19
C ALA A 321 -1.82 -15.16 27.71
N GLU A 322 -2.58 -16.21 28.03
CA GLU A 322 -2.04 -17.52 28.44
C GLU A 322 -1.10 -18.10 27.38
N TYR A 323 -1.43 -17.97 26.08
CA TYR A 323 -0.57 -18.41 24.99
C TYR A 323 0.69 -17.55 24.84
N LEU A 324 0.57 -16.23 24.93
CA LEU A 324 1.71 -15.30 24.82
C LEU A 324 2.71 -15.49 25.97
N LEU A 325 2.23 -15.75 27.19
CA LEU A 325 3.08 -16.05 28.34
C LEU A 325 3.86 -17.36 28.15
N LYS A 326 3.26 -18.38 27.51
CA LYS A 326 3.98 -19.62 27.16
C LYS A 326 5.08 -19.36 26.14
N LEU A 327 4.79 -18.63 25.06
CA LEU A 327 5.81 -18.24 24.07
C LEU A 327 6.91 -17.36 24.67
N GLN A 328 6.57 -16.51 25.65
CA GLN A 328 7.57 -15.69 26.32
C GLN A 328 8.62 -16.54 27.04
N ALA A 329 8.22 -17.68 27.61
CA ALA A 329 9.07 -18.59 28.36
C ALA A 329 9.80 -19.64 27.49
N ASP A 330 9.46 -19.74 26.20
CA ASP A 330 10.05 -20.70 25.25
C ASP A 330 10.56 -19.96 24.00
N ASP A 331 11.86 -19.69 23.98
CA ASP A 331 12.50 -18.99 22.87
C ASP A 331 12.41 -19.77 21.55
N ALA A 332 12.48 -21.10 21.58
CA ALA A 332 12.38 -21.90 20.37
C ALA A 332 10.97 -21.81 19.77
N ALA A 333 9.93 -21.86 20.60
CA ALA A 333 8.55 -21.66 20.15
C ALA A 333 8.31 -20.23 19.64
N TYR A 334 8.85 -19.21 20.32
CA TYR A 334 8.77 -17.82 19.86
C TYR A 334 9.46 -17.63 18.50
N GLU A 335 10.65 -18.21 18.30
CA GLU A 335 11.44 -18.05 17.07
C GLU A 335 10.82 -18.73 15.84
N GLN A 336 9.92 -19.71 16.02
CA GLN A 336 9.13 -20.26 14.90
C GLN A 336 8.31 -19.16 14.19
N HIS A 337 7.80 -18.18 14.93
CA HIS A 337 7.09 -17.03 14.35
C HIS A 337 8.02 -16.07 13.57
N LEU A 338 9.34 -16.20 13.72
CA LEU A 338 10.34 -15.31 13.11
C LEU A 338 11.17 -15.99 12.01
N GLU A 339 10.75 -17.18 11.55
CA GLU A 339 11.52 -17.98 10.58
C GLU A 339 11.92 -17.18 9.33
N HIS A 340 11.02 -16.36 8.81
CA HIS A 340 11.28 -15.51 7.64
C HIS A 340 12.42 -14.51 7.86
N LYS A 341 12.59 -14.04 9.10
CA LYS A 341 13.65 -13.13 9.52
C LYS A 341 14.96 -13.84 9.82
N ILE A 342 14.87 -14.97 10.51
CA ILE A 342 16.04 -15.74 10.95
C ILE A 342 16.73 -16.39 9.75
N ARG A 343 15.95 -17.05 8.89
CA ARG A 343 16.43 -17.76 7.69
C ARG A 343 16.55 -16.85 6.47
N GLY A 344 15.91 -15.68 6.47
CA GLY A 344 15.91 -14.76 5.33
C GLY A 344 15.11 -15.29 4.14
N GLN A 345 14.02 -16.02 4.38
CA GLN A 345 13.22 -16.67 3.34
C GLN A 345 11.73 -16.46 3.55
N ILE A 346 11.02 -16.15 2.47
CA ILE A 346 9.56 -16.06 2.45
C ILE A 346 9.02 -17.35 1.83
N SER A 347 8.14 -18.05 2.54
CA SER A 347 7.55 -19.32 2.09
C SER A 347 6.27 -19.13 1.29
N ASN A 348 5.59 -18.00 1.48
CA ASN A 348 4.33 -17.69 0.84
C ASN A 348 4.54 -17.21 -0.61
N LYS A 349 4.35 -18.12 -1.57
CA LYS A 349 4.46 -17.82 -3.01
C LYS A 349 3.48 -16.74 -3.47
N LYS A 350 2.25 -16.75 -2.93
CA LYS A 350 1.22 -15.79 -3.30
C LYS A 350 1.63 -14.35 -2.98
N LEU A 351 2.26 -14.14 -1.82
CA LEU A 351 2.84 -12.85 -1.45
C LEU A 351 3.99 -12.46 -2.39
N ILE A 352 4.88 -13.40 -2.70
CA ILE A 352 6.03 -13.17 -3.58
C ILE A 352 5.56 -12.74 -4.98
N ASP A 353 4.66 -13.53 -5.58
CA ASP A 353 4.12 -13.28 -6.91
C ASP A 353 3.41 -11.92 -6.96
N ALA A 354 2.55 -11.64 -5.98
CA ALA A 354 1.82 -10.36 -5.92
C ALA A 354 2.75 -9.14 -5.74
N MET A 355 3.86 -9.28 -5.01
CA MET A 355 4.85 -8.21 -4.85
C MET A 355 5.73 -8.01 -6.10
N ASN A 356 6.02 -9.09 -6.83
CA ASN A 356 6.75 -9.02 -8.09
C ASN A 356 5.90 -8.39 -9.20
N ASP A 357 4.61 -8.72 -9.26
CA ASP A 357 3.65 -8.18 -10.23
C ASP A 357 3.26 -6.72 -9.95
N ARG A 358 3.63 -6.17 -8.78
CA ARG A 358 3.28 -4.80 -8.39
C ARG A 358 4.01 -3.77 -9.24
N GLU A 359 3.26 -3.06 -10.09
CA GLU A 359 3.79 -2.04 -11.01
C GLU A 359 4.21 -0.71 -10.35
N TRP A 360 3.75 -0.48 -9.10
CA TRP A 360 4.00 0.75 -8.37
C TRP A 360 4.90 0.55 -7.14
N GLY A 361 5.55 1.62 -6.72
CA GLY A 361 6.40 1.72 -5.54
C GLY A 361 5.84 2.68 -4.50
N ILE A 362 6.48 2.70 -3.34
CA ILE A 362 6.12 3.57 -2.20
C ILE A 362 7.38 4.29 -1.70
N ASN A 363 7.22 5.27 -0.82
CA ASN A 363 8.34 6.01 -0.19
C ASN A 363 9.34 6.61 -1.21
N ASN A 364 8.83 7.13 -2.33
CA ASN A 364 9.65 7.68 -3.42
C ASN A 364 10.65 6.67 -4.03
N ASP A 365 10.26 5.39 -4.11
CA ASP A 365 10.96 4.38 -4.90
C ASP A 365 11.21 4.91 -6.32
N GLN A 366 12.47 5.18 -6.64
CA GLN A 366 12.86 5.77 -7.92
C GLN A 366 12.75 4.78 -9.08
N SER A 367 12.67 3.47 -8.79
CA SER A 367 12.56 2.42 -9.80
C SER A 367 11.13 2.20 -10.28
N LYS A 368 10.13 2.67 -9.53
CA LYS A 368 8.71 2.45 -9.81
C LYS A 368 7.91 3.73 -9.77
N LYS A 369 6.75 3.71 -10.42
CA LYS A 369 5.77 4.81 -10.38
C LYS A 369 5.06 4.81 -9.03
N ASN A 370 4.59 5.96 -8.54
CA ASN A 370 3.69 5.94 -7.41
C ASN A 370 2.30 5.41 -7.84
N PHE A 371 1.51 4.94 -6.88
CA PHE A 371 0.21 4.32 -7.17
C PHE A 371 -0.82 5.31 -7.73
N ILE A 372 -0.68 6.61 -7.47
CA ILE A 372 -1.57 7.66 -8.00
C ILE A 372 -1.37 7.78 -9.50
N ASP A 373 -0.13 7.87 -9.96
CA ASP A 373 0.20 7.90 -11.40
C ASP A 373 -0.25 6.62 -12.10
N CYS A 374 -0.11 5.45 -11.45
CA CYS A 374 -0.63 4.20 -11.98
C CYS A 374 -2.16 4.21 -12.11
N PHE A 375 -2.88 4.75 -11.12
CA PHE A 375 -4.34 4.86 -11.16
C PHE A 375 -4.80 5.82 -12.25
N GLU A 376 -4.20 7.00 -12.33
CA GLU A 376 -4.46 7.96 -13.39
C GLU A 376 -4.19 7.36 -14.77
N CYS A 377 -3.09 6.62 -14.93
CA CYS A 377 -2.80 5.95 -16.18
C CYS A 377 -3.74 4.80 -16.52
N LEU A 378 -4.22 4.05 -15.53
CA LEU A 378 -5.28 3.06 -15.72
C LEU A 378 -6.53 3.73 -16.30
N VAL A 379 -6.99 4.84 -15.69
CA VAL A 379 -8.17 5.57 -16.15
C VAL A 379 -7.93 6.17 -17.53
N CYS A 380 -6.80 6.84 -17.75
CA CYS A 380 -6.46 7.43 -19.04
C CYS A 380 -6.47 6.41 -20.18
N LYS A 381 -5.86 5.24 -20.00
CA LYS A 381 -5.85 4.17 -21.01
C LYS A 381 -7.27 3.71 -21.34
N ARG A 382 -8.10 3.41 -20.32
CA ARG A 382 -9.47 2.92 -20.51
C ARG A 382 -10.37 3.95 -21.19
N VAL A 383 -10.32 5.20 -20.72
CA VAL A 383 -11.08 6.32 -21.27
C VAL A 383 -10.66 6.66 -22.69
N ALA A 384 -9.34 6.75 -22.96
CA ALA A 384 -8.84 7.08 -24.29
C ALA A 384 -9.16 5.97 -25.31
N GLU A 385 -9.17 4.70 -24.89
CA GLU A 385 -9.60 3.60 -25.75
C GLU A 385 -11.11 3.66 -26.04
N ASN A 386 -11.95 3.88 -25.03
CA ASN A 386 -13.38 4.07 -25.24
C ASN A 386 -13.67 5.26 -26.15
N TYR A 387 -12.95 6.36 -26.00
CA TYR A 387 -13.07 7.52 -26.87
C TYR A 387 -12.70 7.18 -28.33
N LYS A 388 -11.63 6.41 -28.57
CA LYS A 388 -11.28 5.92 -29.91
C LYS A 388 -12.35 4.99 -30.50
N ARG A 389 -12.99 4.15 -29.67
CA ARG A 389 -14.06 3.24 -30.09
C ARG A 389 -15.31 4.00 -30.49
N GLU A 390 -15.70 5.01 -29.72
CA GLU A 390 -16.79 5.93 -30.05
C GLU A 390 -16.57 6.62 -31.40
N LEU A 391 -15.36 7.15 -31.64
CA LEU A 391 -14.99 7.76 -32.93
C LEU A 391 -15.07 6.78 -34.11
N ARG A 392 -15.01 5.47 -33.85
CA ARG A 392 -15.16 4.39 -34.85
C ARG A 392 -16.57 3.78 -34.86
N ASN A 393 -17.55 4.40 -34.20
CA ASN A 393 -18.92 3.88 -34.04
C ASN A 393 -18.96 2.45 -33.45
N SER A 394 -17.98 2.11 -32.62
CA SER A 394 -17.93 0.83 -31.89
C SER A 394 -18.50 1.00 -30.49
N SER A 395 -19.19 -0.01 -29.97
CA SER A 395 -19.72 0.02 -28.59
C SER A 395 -18.58 0.19 -27.58
N PRO A 396 -18.72 1.02 -26.51
CA PRO A 396 -17.69 1.19 -25.50
C PRO A 396 -17.48 -0.06 -24.64
N LEU A 397 -16.31 -0.20 -24.02
CA LEU A 397 -16.02 -1.22 -23.01
C LEU A 397 -16.71 -0.79 -21.73
N LYS A 398 -17.37 -1.74 -21.06
CA LYS A 398 -18.04 -1.49 -19.78
C LYS A 398 -17.12 -1.90 -18.64
N PHE A 399 -16.87 -0.95 -17.75
CA PHE A 399 -16.20 -1.18 -16.48
C PHE A 399 -17.16 -0.73 -15.38
N GLN A 400 -17.34 -1.56 -14.37
CA GLN A 400 -18.22 -1.23 -13.24
C GLN A 400 -17.69 -1.93 -11.99
N ALA A 401 -17.57 -1.15 -10.92
CA ALA A 401 -17.15 -1.67 -9.65
C ALA A 401 -18.28 -2.40 -8.93
N THR A 402 -17.90 -3.32 -8.07
CA THR A 402 -18.81 -4.09 -7.21
C THR A 402 -18.36 -3.97 -5.76
N LEU A 403 -19.12 -4.54 -4.82
CA LEU A 403 -18.70 -4.65 -3.42
C LEU A 403 -17.38 -5.43 -3.25
N HIS A 404 -16.95 -6.23 -4.23
CA HIS A 404 -15.65 -6.89 -4.17
C HIS A 404 -14.48 -5.90 -4.31
N HIS A 405 -14.70 -4.72 -4.90
CA HIS A 405 -13.64 -3.71 -5.05
C HIS A 405 -13.45 -2.84 -3.81
N TYR A 406 -14.32 -2.88 -2.80
CA TYR A 406 -14.13 -2.19 -1.51
C TYR A 406 -14.87 -2.93 -0.38
N GLY A 407 -16.21 -2.83 -0.39
CA GLY A 407 -17.19 -3.56 0.42
C GLY A 407 -16.70 -4.15 1.73
N CYS A 408 -16.95 -3.46 2.84
CA CYS A 408 -16.66 -3.97 4.17
C CYS A 408 -17.94 -4.38 4.91
N PRO A 409 -17.88 -5.41 5.76
CA PRO A 409 -19.04 -5.82 6.55
C PRO A 409 -19.39 -4.75 7.59
N LYS A 410 -20.64 -4.78 8.04
CA LYS A 410 -21.09 -4.03 9.21
C LYS A 410 -20.19 -4.34 10.42
N PRO A 411 -19.72 -3.32 11.16
CA PRO A 411 -18.95 -3.54 12.39
C PRO A 411 -19.71 -4.42 13.39
N VAL A 412 -19.00 -5.36 14.02
CA VAL A 412 -19.56 -6.26 15.05
C VAL A 412 -18.97 -5.90 16.40
N GLY A 413 -19.83 -5.48 17.32
CA GLY A 413 -19.44 -4.77 18.54
C GLY A 413 -19.34 -5.62 19.81
N ASN A 414 -18.74 -6.82 19.79
CA ASN A 414 -18.77 -7.62 21.03
C ASN A 414 -17.63 -8.61 21.25
N PHE A 415 -16.37 -8.21 21.03
CA PHE A 415 -15.22 -9.08 21.34
C PHE A 415 -15.08 -9.44 22.82
N THR A 416 -15.65 -8.63 23.71
CA THR A 416 -15.51 -8.79 25.17
C THR A 416 -16.77 -9.35 25.83
N LEU A 417 -17.82 -9.67 25.04
CA LEU A 417 -19.18 -10.01 25.52
C LEU A 417 -19.81 -8.94 26.42
N LYS A 418 -19.16 -7.78 26.58
CA LYS A 418 -19.69 -6.62 27.30
C LYS A 418 -20.28 -5.70 26.25
N GLU A 419 -21.59 -5.50 26.35
CA GLU A 419 -22.30 -4.51 25.55
C GLU A 419 -21.64 -3.14 25.77
N ASP A 420 -20.98 -2.63 24.74
CA ASP A 420 -20.44 -1.27 24.75
C ASP A 420 -21.56 -0.32 24.33
N SER A 421 -22.26 0.24 25.32
CA SER A 421 -23.32 1.23 25.09
C SER A 421 -22.83 2.50 24.37
N GLN A 422 -21.51 2.66 24.20
CA GLN A 422 -20.90 3.75 23.43
C GLN A 422 -20.50 3.34 22.01
N ASN A 423 -20.79 2.12 21.55
CA ASN A 423 -20.49 1.72 20.18
C ASN A 423 -21.62 2.18 19.24
N TRP A 424 -21.39 3.28 18.53
CA TRP A 424 -22.31 3.87 17.53
C TRP A 424 -21.93 3.51 16.07
N TRP A 425 -20.89 2.68 15.87
CA TRP A 425 -20.40 2.31 14.53
C TRP A 425 -21.40 1.46 13.74
N PRO A 426 -22.09 0.47 14.34
CA PRO A 426 -23.18 -0.27 13.68
C PRO A 426 -24.29 0.65 13.16
N GLU A 427 -24.66 1.68 13.93
CA GLU A 427 -25.71 2.63 13.62
C GLU A 427 -25.28 3.57 12.49
N LEU A 428 -24.02 3.99 12.44
CA LEU A 428 -23.49 4.73 11.28
C LEU A 428 -23.52 3.90 10.00
N TYR A 429 -23.22 2.61 10.10
CA TYR A 429 -23.33 1.71 8.95
C TYR A 429 -24.78 1.64 8.47
N ASP A 430 -25.74 1.48 9.38
CA ASP A 430 -27.17 1.46 9.03
C ASP A 430 -27.62 2.78 8.41
N LYS A 431 -27.16 3.92 8.95
CA LYS A 431 -27.40 5.25 8.36
C LYS A 431 -26.88 5.31 6.92
N ALA A 432 -25.69 4.77 6.65
CA ALA A 432 -25.08 4.77 5.33
C ALA A 432 -25.91 3.98 4.28
N VAL A 433 -26.70 2.98 4.71
CA VAL A 433 -27.66 2.29 3.82
C VAL A 433 -28.70 3.26 3.28
N TYR A 434 -29.27 4.11 4.14
CA TYR A 434 -30.27 5.10 3.75
C TYR A 434 -29.65 6.24 2.95
N GLU A 435 -28.45 6.69 3.31
CA GLU A 435 -27.68 7.69 2.56
C GLU A 435 -27.37 7.21 1.13
N ALA A 436 -27.00 5.95 0.95
CA ALA A 436 -26.79 5.36 -0.37
C ALA A 436 -28.08 5.33 -1.21
N GLN A 437 -29.22 5.00 -0.60
CA GLN A 437 -30.52 5.01 -1.30
C GLN A 437 -30.97 6.43 -1.65
N ALA A 438 -30.80 7.39 -0.74
CA ALA A 438 -31.11 8.79 -0.99
C ALA A 438 -30.28 9.35 -2.15
N MET A 439 -28.98 9.02 -2.17
CA MET A 439 -28.06 9.41 -3.24
C MET A 439 -28.52 8.85 -4.59
N GLU A 440 -28.91 7.58 -4.67
CA GLU A 440 -29.44 6.97 -5.89
C GLU A 440 -30.72 7.69 -6.38
N ASN A 441 -31.69 7.94 -5.48
CA ASN A 441 -32.94 8.63 -5.80
C ASN A 441 -32.70 10.04 -6.33
N LEU A 442 -31.76 10.79 -5.72
CA LEU A 442 -31.45 12.15 -6.09
C LEU A 442 -30.65 12.24 -7.38
N MET A 443 -29.69 11.34 -7.60
CA MET A 443 -28.93 11.27 -8.85
C MET A 443 -29.81 10.94 -10.06
N GLN A 444 -30.86 10.13 -9.89
CA GLN A 444 -31.82 9.85 -10.95
C GLN A 444 -32.59 11.10 -11.44
N ARG A 445 -32.67 12.16 -10.63
CA ARG A 445 -33.28 13.44 -11.04
C ARG A 445 -32.42 14.19 -12.08
N GLY A 446 -31.13 13.87 -12.16
CA GLY A 446 -30.21 14.46 -13.14
C GLY A 446 -29.84 15.92 -12.88
N THR A 447 -30.11 16.46 -11.68
CA THR A 447 -29.77 17.84 -11.31
C THR A 447 -28.97 17.87 -10.02
N ASN A 448 -28.19 18.93 -9.81
CA ASN A 448 -27.55 19.19 -8.52
C ASN A 448 -28.61 19.31 -7.42
N TYR A 449 -28.25 18.86 -6.21
CA TYR A 449 -29.08 18.91 -5.02
C TYR A 449 -28.25 19.41 -3.83
N THR A 450 -28.92 20.05 -2.90
CA THR A 450 -28.29 20.60 -1.69
C THR A 450 -28.14 19.54 -0.60
N SER A 451 -27.35 19.84 0.43
CA SER A 451 -27.32 19.01 1.64
C SER A 451 -28.69 18.89 2.31
N THR A 452 -29.54 19.92 2.22
CA THR A 452 -30.91 19.88 2.75
C THR A 452 -31.75 18.86 2.00
N ASP A 453 -31.71 18.88 0.66
CA ASP A 453 -32.44 17.91 -0.17
C ASP A 453 -32.00 16.48 0.13
N PHE A 454 -30.68 16.29 0.28
CA PHE A 454 -30.09 14.99 0.62
C PHE A 454 -30.57 14.44 1.96
N TYR A 455 -30.43 15.23 3.04
CA TYR A 455 -30.82 14.75 4.35
C TYR A 455 -32.34 14.66 4.53
N GLN A 456 -33.12 15.47 3.81
CA GLN A 456 -34.58 15.30 3.79
C GLN A 456 -34.98 13.98 3.15
N GLU A 457 -34.33 13.57 2.05
CA GLU A 457 -34.56 12.28 1.43
C GLU A 457 -34.16 11.12 2.38
N VAL A 458 -33.03 11.24 3.08
CA VAL A 458 -32.60 10.26 4.09
C VAL A 458 -33.63 10.13 5.22
N ILE A 459 -34.14 11.26 5.74
CA ILE A 459 -35.18 11.27 6.79
C ILE A 459 -36.46 10.61 6.28
N ASN A 460 -36.91 10.94 5.08
CA ASN A 460 -38.10 10.34 4.48
C ASN A 460 -37.95 8.81 4.37
N LEU A 461 -36.76 8.32 4.01
CA LEU A 461 -36.50 6.88 3.91
C LEU A 461 -36.49 6.19 5.29
N LEU A 462 -35.95 6.86 6.32
CA LEU A 462 -35.94 6.38 7.71
C LEU A 462 -37.35 6.32 8.31
N GLU A 463 -38.16 7.35 8.11
CA GLU A 463 -39.55 7.38 8.61
C GLU A 463 -40.41 6.29 7.95
N ASN A 464 -40.23 6.05 6.64
CA ASN A 464 -40.95 5.02 5.91
C ASN A 464 -40.52 3.59 6.29
N SER A 465 -39.29 3.39 6.76
CA SER A 465 -38.83 2.08 7.24
C SER A 465 -39.31 1.78 8.65
N ALA A 466 -39.43 2.78 9.53
CA ALA A 466 -39.95 2.63 10.89
C ALA A 466 -41.46 2.28 10.96
N VAL A 467 -42.19 2.50 9.86
CA VAL A 467 -43.63 2.18 9.73
C VAL A 467 -43.87 0.75 9.21
N ARG A 468 -42.84 0.04 8.75
CA ARG A 468 -42.89 -1.37 8.29
C ARG A 468 -42.28 -2.30 9.32
#